data_AF-A0A932UL11-F1
#
_entry.id   AF-A0A932UL11-F1
#
_cell.length_a   1.000
_cell.length_b   1.000
_cell.length_c   1.000
_cell.angle_alpha   90.00
_cell.angle_beta   90.00
_cell.angle_gamma   90.00
#
_symmetry.space_group_name_H-M   'P 1'
#
loop_
_entity.id
_entity.type
_entity.pdbx_description
1 polymer ?
#
loop_
_entity_poly.entity_id
_entity_poly.type
_entity_poly.pdbx_seq_one_letter_code
_entity_poly.pdbx_strand_id
1 'polypeptide(L)'
;KKRLPLANEWPEGLSDEELAEFVETHDLSRLMGKGVPANIEFTKAAEEATQQKKLERLAVSLKLTRADLEEIRRLAQEKDVPSTALMRSWIREGLRRERHRAG
;
A
#
# COMPACT_ATOMS: atom_id res chain seq x y z
N LYS A 1 19.90 26.51 1.08
CA LYS A 1 19.42 25.39 0.24
C LYS A 1 19.64 25.77 -1.22
N LYS A 2 20.36 24.96 -2.00
CA LYS A 2 20.58 25.22 -3.43
C LYS A 2 19.21 25.17 -4.14
N ARG A 3 18.84 26.20 -4.89
CA ARG A 3 17.60 26.18 -5.68
C ARG A 3 17.81 25.22 -6.85
N LEU A 4 16.94 24.23 -6.97
CA LEU A 4 16.95 23.31 -8.10
C LEU A 4 16.42 24.03 -9.36
N PRO A 5 16.93 23.69 -10.55
CA PRO A 5 16.34 24.13 -11.82
C PRO A 5 14.88 23.68 -11.93
N LEU A 6 14.02 24.56 -12.45
CA LEU A 6 12.59 24.29 -12.63
C LEU A 6 12.37 23.41 -13.87
N ALA A 7 11.69 22.28 -13.71
CA ALA A 7 11.23 21.47 -14.82
C ALA A 7 9.89 22.02 -15.36
N ASN A 8 9.82 22.32 -16.65
CA ASN A 8 8.60 22.84 -17.29
C ASN A 8 7.83 21.77 -18.09
N GLU A 9 8.52 20.75 -18.58
CA GLU A 9 7.99 19.59 -19.32
C GLU A 9 8.68 18.28 -18.90
N TRP A 10 8.03 17.14 -19.15
CA TRP A 10 8.63 15.82 -18.93
C TRP A 10 9.62 15.54 -20.07
N PRO A 11 10.88 15.19 -19.77
CA PRO A 11 11.85 14.85 -20.81
C PRO A 11 11.47 13.53 -21.50
N GLU A 12 11.58 13.51 -22.83
CA GLU A 12 11.31 12.33 -23.66
C GLU A 12 12.61 11.59 -24.00
N GLY A 13 12.52 10.26 -24.11
CA GLY A 13 13.63 9.43 -24.61
C GLY A 13 14.80 9.21 -23.64
N LEU A 14 14.62 9.51 -22.34
CA LEU A 14 15.62 9.20 -21.32
C LEU A 14 15.63 7.71 -20.97
N SER A 15 16.81 7.19 -20.63
CA SER A 15 16.93 5.93 -19.90
C SER A 15 16.40 6.08 -18.47
N ASP A 16 16.12 4.95 -17.81
CA ASP A 16 15.62 4.92 -16.43
C ASP A 16 16.57 5.64 -15.45
N GLU A 17 17.87 5.52 -15.66
CA GLU A 17 18.92 6.13 -14.83
C GLU A 17 18.95 7.65 -15.00
N GLU A 18 18.85 8.14 -16.23
CA GLU A 18 18.80 9.57 -16.55
C GLU A 18 17.49 10.22 -16.05
N LEU A 19 16.38 9.49 -16.12
CA LEU A 19 15.10 9.96 -15.58
C LEU A 19 15.15 10.06 -14.06
N ALA A 20 15.78 9.10 -13.38
CA ALA A 20 15.98 9.17 -11.93
C ALA A 20 16.82 10.40 -11.53
N GLU A 21 17.92 10.65 -12.23
CA GLU A 21 18.75 11.84 -12.01
C GLU A 21 17.96 13.14 -12.24
N PHE A 22 17.14 13.20 -13.30
CA PHE A 22 16.28 14.35 -13.56
C PHE A 22 15.29 14.63 -12.42
N VAL A 23 14.62 13.59 -11.93
CA VAL A 23 13.66 13.68 -10.82
C VAL A 23 14.33 14.14 -9.52
N GLU A 24 15.58 13.73 -9.28
CA GLU A 24 16.34 14.12 -8.08
C GLU A 24 16.88 15.56 -8.16
N THR A 25 17.25 16.01 -9.36
CA THR A 25 17.98 17.27 -9.56
C THR A 25 17.09 18.46 -9.95
N HIS A 26 15.83 18.24 -10.34
CA HIS A 26 14.93 19.30 -10.79
C HIS A 26 13.71 19.47 -9.87
N ASP A 27 13.20 20.71 -9.80
CA ASP A 27 11.93 20.99 -9.13
C ASP A 27 10.75 20.67 -10.06
N LEU A 28 9.98 19.63 -9.69
CA LEU A 28 8.85 19.09 -10.45
C LEU A 28 7.51 19.74 -10.13
N SER A 29 7.48 20.79 -9.29
CA SER A 29 6.22 21.41 -8.83
C SER A 29 5.32 21.88 -9.98
N ARG A 30 5.89 22.22 -11.14
CA ARG A 30 5.16 22.65 -12.35
C ARG A 30 4.65 21.50 -13.23
N LEU A 31 5.09 20.28 -12.97
CA LEU A 31 4.68 19.06 -13.65
C LEU A 31 3.59 18.29 -12.88
N MET A 32 3.46 18.57 -11.58
CA MET A 32 2.39 18.04 -10.74
C MET A 32 1.01 18.33 -11.35
N GLY A 33 0.22 17.28 -11.58
CA GLY A 33 -1.11 17.39 -12.18
C GLY A 33 -1.15 17.47 -13.72
N LYS A 34 0.00 17.50 -14.41
CA LYS A 34 0.10 17.41 -15.87
C LYS A 34 0.29 15.98 -16.39
N GLY A 35 0.19 14.98 -15.52
CA GLY A 35 0.28 13.58 -15.91
C GLY A 35 -0.89 13.18 -16.79
N VAL A 36 -0.60 12.51 -17.91
CA VAL A 36 -1.59 11.82 -18.72
C VAL A 36 -1.68 10.35 -18.29
N PRO A 37 -2.86 9.71 -18.34
CA PRO A 37 -2.98 8.28 -18.12
C PRO A 37 -2.09 7.52 -19.11
N ALA A 38 -1.04 6.90 -18.60
CA ALA A 38 -0.22 5.99 -19.39
C ALA A 38 -0.89 4.61 -19.36
N ASN A 39 -1.15 4.04 -20.54
CA ASN A 39 -1.52 2.64 -20.63
C ASN A 39 -0.26 1.80 -20.47
N ILE A 40 -0.02 1.32 -19.25
CA ILE A 40 1.13 0.48 -18.94
C ILE A 40 0.70 -0.96 -19.13
N GLU A 41 1.33 -1.66 -20.08
CA GLU A 41 1.22 -3.12 -20.18
C GLU A 41 2.10 -3.75 -19.10
N PHE A 42 1.47 -4.36 -18.11
CA PHE A 42 2.21 -5.09 -17.09
C PHE A 42 2.79 -6.37 -17.68
N THR A 43 4.02 -6.70 -17.30
CA THR A 43 4.59 -8.00 -17.67
C THR A 43 3.78 -9.11 -17.02
N LYS A 44 3.64 -10.24 -17.72
CA LYS A 44 2.94 -11.43 -17.21
C LYS A 44 3.42 -11.86 -15.81
N ALA A 45 4.72 -11.70 -15.54
CA ALA A 45 5.31 -11.98 -14.23
C ALA A 45 4.79 -11.06 -13.11
N ALA A 46 4.58 -9.77 -13.39
CA ALA A 46 4.02 -8.81 -12.44
C ALA A 46 2.54 -9.10 -12.15
N GLU A 47 1.79 -9.51 -13.18
CA GLU A 47 0.40 -9.95 -13.02
C GLU A 47 0.31 -11.24 -12.18
N GLU A 48 1.11 -12.25 -12.50
CA GLU A 48 1.16 -13.52 -11.78
C GLU A 48 1.54 -13.32 -10.30
N ALA A 49 2.55 -12.49 -10.00
CA ALA A 49 2.92 -12.17 -8.62
C ALA A 49 1.78 -11.47 -7.84
N THR A 50 0.98 -10.65 -8.53
CA THR A 50 -0.17 -9.96 -7.93
C THR A 50 -1.33 -10.93 -7.70
N GLN A 51 -1.58 -11.84 -8.64
CA GLN A 51 -2.60 -12.89 -8.50
C GLN A 51 -2.25 -13.88 -7.39
N GLN A 52 -0.98 -14.29 -7.26
CA GLN A 52 -0.51 -15.18 -6.20
C GLN A 52 -0.82 -14.61 -4.81
N LYS A 53 -0.52 -13.32 -4.59
CA LYS A 53 -0.84 -12.60 -3.34
C LYS A 53 -2.34 -12.50 -3.06
N LYS A 54 -3.16 -12.53 -4.10
CA LYS A 54 -4.63 -12.52 -4.00
C LYS A 54 -5.17 -13.90 -3.62
N LEU A 55 -4.58 -14.97 -4.17
CA LEU A 55 -4.97 -16.36 -3.93
C LEU A 55 -4.66 -16.83 -2.49
N GLU A 56 -3.62 -16.30 -1.84
CA GLU A 56 -3.30 -16.62 -0.43
C GLU A 56 -4.31 -16.07 0.59
N ARG A 57 -5.20 -15.16 0.17
CA ARG A 57 -6.16 -14.51 1.07
C ARG A 57 -7.51 -15.21 0.98
N LEU A 58 -7.75 -16.13 1.92
CA LEU A 58 -9.08 -16.72 2.10
C LEU A 58 -10.04 -15.70 2.71
N ALA A 59 -11.20 -15.52 2.07
CA ALA A 59 -12.28 -14.72 2.61
C ALA A 59 -13.07 -15.56 3.63
N VAL A 60 -13.28 -15.00 4.82
CA VAL A 60 -14.06 -15.63 5.88
C VAL A 60 -15.15 -14.66 6.32
N SER A 61 -16.39 -15.15 6.42
CA SER A 61 -17.51 -14.40 6.99
C SER A 61 -17.73 -14.83 8.45
N LEU A 62 -17.79 -13.85 9.35
CA LEU A 62 -17.99 -14.05 10.78
C LEU A 62 -19.20 -13.23 11.22
N LYS A 63 -20.06 -13.82 12.05
CA LYS A 63 -21.16 -13.08 12.70
C LYS A 63 -20.62 -12.47 13.99
N LEU A 64 -20.59 -11.14 14.03
CA LEU A 64 -20.24 -10.37 15.22
C LEU A 64 -21.48 -9.65 15.72
N THR A 65 -21.56 -9.42 17.04
CA THR A 65 -22.61 -8.54 17.56
C THR A 65 -22.34 -7.10 17.14
N ARG A 66 -23.38 -6.28 17.16
CA ARG A 66 -23.25 -4.85 16.87
C ARG A 66 -22.30 -4.16 17.86
N ALA A 67 -22.43 -4.48 19.14
CA ALA A 67 -21.62 -3.91 20.21
C ALA A 67 -20.12 -4.21 20.01
N ASP A 68 -19.79 -5.46 19.67
CA ASP A 68 -18.40 -5.85 19.40
C ASP A 68 -17.82 -5.08 18.22
N LEU A 69 -18.59 -4.92 17.13
CA LEU A 69 -18.13 -4.23 15.94
C LEU A 69 -17.91 -2.72 16.20
N GLU A 70 -18.77 -2.09 16.99
CA GLU A 70 -18.62 -0.68 17.38
C GLU A 70 -17.38 -0.49 18.25
N GLU A 71 -17.15 -1.38 19.21
CA GLU A 71 -15.97 -1.34 20.08
C GLU A 71 -14.67 -1.57 19.29
N ILE A 72 -14.66 -2.52 18.35
CA ILE A 72 -13.54 -2.76 17.44
C ILE A 72 -13.22 -1.50 16.64
N ARG A 73 -14.24 -0.81 16.12
CA ARG A 73 -14.05 0.43 15.34
C ARG A 73 -13.45 1.54 16.19
N ARG A 74 -13.97 1.73 17.42
CA ARG A 74 -13.44 2.70 18.38
C ARG A 74 -11.96 2.46 18.67
N LEU A 75 -11.60 1.23 19.02
CA LEU A 75 -10.22 0.83 19.33
C LEU A 75 -9.29 0.94 18.11
N ALA A 76 -9.80 0.68 16.92
CA ALA A 76 -9.05 0.83 15.68
C ALA A 76 -8.75 2.30 15.36
N GLN A 77 -9.72 3.19 15.58
CA GLN A 77 -9.57 4.63 15.41
C GLN A 77 -8.56 5.21 16.40
N GLU A 78 -8.63 4.83 17.68
CA GLU A 78 -7.66 5.26 18.71
C GLU A 78 -6.22 4.85 18.39
N LYS A 79 -6.06 3.75 17.65
CA LYS A 79 -4.76 3.20 17.26
C LYS A 79 -4.33 3.60 15.85
N ASP A 80 -5.12 4.43 15.16
CA ASP A 80 -4.91 4.85 13.77
C ASP A 80 -4.63 3.67 12.81
N VAL A 81 -5.41 2.58 12.97
CA VAL A 81 -5.30 1.39 12.12
C VAL A 81 -6.66 0.97 11.56
N PRO A 82 -6.71 0.29 10.40
CA PRO A 82 -7.96 -0.28 9.91
C PRO A 82 -8.51 -1.35 10.87
N SER A 83 -9.83 -1.36 11.11
CA SER A 83 -10.49 -2.36 11.97
C SER A 83 -10.18 -3.80 11.54
N THR A 84 -10.10 -4.05 10.24
CA THR A 84 -9.75 -5.38 9.70
C THR A 84 -8.30 -5.75 9.95
N ALA A 85 -7.37 -4.80 10.02
CA ALA A 85 -5.98 -5.04 10.39
C ALA A 85 -5.87 -5.34 11.90
N LEU A 86 -6.59 -4.58 12.73
CA LEU A 86 -6.67 -4.80 14.16
C LEU A 86 -7.19 -6.20 14.50
N MET A 87 -8.33 -6.60 13.91
CA MET A 87 -8.91 -7.94 14.09
C MET A 87 -7.93 -9.05 13.69
N ARG A 88 -7.24 -8.91 12.55
CA ARG A 88 -6.22 -9.89 12.12
C ARG A 88 -5.08 -10.01 13.11
N SER A 89 -4.64 -8.89 13.70
CA SER A 89 -3.60 -8.86 14.71
C SER A 89 -4.01 -9.65 15.96
N TRP A 90 -5.22 -9.43 16.45
CA TRP A 90 -5.75 -10.17 17.59
C TRP A 90 -5.90 -11.66 17.31
N ILE A 91 -6.37 -12.05 16.13
CA ILE A 91 -6.45 -13.46 15.73
C ILE A 91 -5.06 -14.12 15.78
N ARG A 92 -4.03 -13.47 15.20
CA ARG A 92 -2.65 -13.97 15.23
C ARG A 92 -2.13 -14.14 16.65
N GLU A 93 -2.37 -13.16 17.50
CA GLU A 93 -1.94 -13.20 18.89
C GLU A 93 -2.66 -14.28 19.68
N GLY A 94 -3.97 -14.46 19.47
CA GLY A 94 -4.74 -15.57 20.05
C GLY A 94 -4.16 -16.93 19.66
N LEU A 95 -3.90 -17.14 18.37
CA LEU A 95 -3.27 -18.38 17.88
C LEU A 95 -1.86 -18.60 18.43
N ARG A 96 -1.10 -17.53 18.65
CA ARG A 96 0.23 -17.60 19.28
C ARG A 96 0.11 -18.05 20.73
N ARG A 97 -0.81 -17.46 21.50
CA ARG A 97 -1.06 -17.82 22.91
C ARG A 97 -1.49 -19.27 23.06
N GLU A 98 -2.40 -19.74 22.21
CA GLU A 98 -2.85 -21.13 22.24
C GLU A 98 -1.73 -22.12 21.90
N ARG A 99 -0.87 -21.79 20.92
CA ARG A 99 0.32 -22.61 20.63
C ARG A 99 1.29 -22.71 21.82
N HIS A 100 1.46 -21.63 22.59
CA HIS A 100 2.30 -21.65 23.79
C HIS A 100 1.69 -22.41 24.98
N ARG A 101 0.36 -22.59 25.00
CA ARG A 101 -0.31 -23.35 26.06
C ARG A 101 -0.43 -24.84 25.75
N ALA A 102 -0.41 -25.19 24.47
CA ALA A 102 -0.58 -26.56 23.98
C ALA A 102 0.74 -27.34 23.84
N GLY A 103 1.89 -26.74 24.16
CA GLY A 103 3.21 -27.37 24.21
C GLY A 103 3.82 -27.22 25.59
#